data_AF-A0A398B2H8-F1
#
_entry.id   AF-A0A398B2H8-F1
#
_cell.length_a   1.000
_cell.length_b   1.000
_cell.length_c   1.000
_cell.angle_alpha   90.00
_cell.angle_beta   90.00
_cell.angle_gamma   90.00
#
_symmetry.space_group_name_H-M   'P 1'
#
loop_
_entity.id
_entity.type
_entity.pdbx_description
1 polymer ?
#
loop_
_entity_poly.entity_id
_entity_poly.type
_entity_poly.pdbx_seq_one_letter_code
_entity_poly.pdbx_strand_id
1 'polypeptide(L)'
;MNYLEEYRLWSTAHFLIADAGYELGDVVEDGQELLLVNPENRGAQMVRLVLSDLNWANQLRREIEFMLDNAKKLKRELGAKDLKILNVYYTQYSPVDDFEELLAQSRNGMDIDTIIVDSETGITALAKIRQRFGAKQEYVEQESYSEDEVRAMIDLTLSEAGKKAKKNLAPEQGKPWVSYLLIAISVLVFLAMTAAGGSTDTQNLIEFGAKFNPLILDGEWWRFFAPIFIHIGLLHLFMNSLALYYLGPVVEQIYGHARFLFIYIFAGFAGVLASFLYSPNLSAGASGAIWGCFGALLYFGVNNKRIFFKTMGSSILTILAINLAFSLTVPGIDISAHLGGLAGGFAASAVAHFPGNQKRLQQFAVLAALALSVSGLLYYGFSQNYALVDEKSMLMFAQEKIQKEEYRSAEQALSEYTVDEGESADTLFLLSFAEIRLGKIEEAKEHLHSALESNPDFHEASYNLALVYMEEKNYRKAKDYAEKAVALKPDNKDYMEILNTINDYLESPASG
;
A
#
# COMPACT_ATOMS: atom_id res chain seq x y z
N MET A 1 54.70 -8.34 11.11
CA MET A 1 53.82 -7.25 11.57
C MET A 1 53.83 -7.29 13.08
N ASN A 2 54.04 -6.16 13.71
CA ASN A 2 54.07 -6.06 15.17
C ASN A 2 52.61 -5.89 15.64
N TYR A 3 52.16 -6.79 16.50
CA TYR A 3 50.76 -6.86 16.95
C TYR A 3 50.34 -5.63 17.77
N LEU A 4 51.31 -4.86 18.26
CA LEU A 4 51.09 -3.63 19.01
C LEU A 4 50.42 -2.54 18.15
N GLU A 5 50.96 -2.25 16.97
CA GLU A 5 50.47 -1.20 16.07
C GLU A 5 49.09 -1.55 15.52
N GLU A 6 48.88 -2.83 15.21
CA GLU A 6 47.58 -3.35 14.79
C GLU A 6 46.54 -3.24 15.92
N TYR A 7 46.90 -3.61 17.15
CA TYR A 7 46.03 -3.42 18.31
C TYR A 7 45.69 -1.94 18.54
N ARG A 8 46.67 -1.04 18.42
CA ARG A 8 46.46 0.42 18.56
C ARG A 8 45.49 0.96 17.51
N LEU A 9 45.59 0.50 16.27
CA LEU A 9 44.66 0.86 15.19
C LEU A 9 43.23 0.42 15.54
N TRP A 10 43.04 -0.86 15.87
CA TRP A 10 41.70 -1.40 16.12
C TRP A 10 41.08 -0.91 17.42
N SER A 11 41.88 -0.72 18.48
CA SER A 11 41.40 -0.12 19.73
C SER A 11 40.99 1.35 19.56
N THR A 12 41.67 2.09 18.68
CA THR A 12 41.26 3.47 18.32
C THR A 12 39.97 3.46 17.50
N ALA A 13 39.83 2.53 16.55
CA ALA A 13 38.59 2.36 15.80
C ALA A 13 37.41 2.02 16.73
N HIS A 14 37.62 1.10 17.67
CA HIS A 14 36.63 0.73 18.67
C HIS A 14 36.16 1.94 19.48
N PHE A 15 37.09 2.71 20.05
CA PHE A 15 36.79 3.92 20.80
C PHE A 15 35.99 4.94 19.95
N LEU A 16 36.38 5.17 18.70
CA LEU A 16 35.69 6.11 17.83
C LEU A 16 34.24 5.66 17.56
N ILE A 17 34.01 4.37 17.35
CA ILE A 17 32.69 3.80 17.07
C ILE A 17 31.82 3.77 18.32
N ALA A 18 32.34 3.23 19.42
CA ALA A 18 31.61 2.99 20.66
C ALA A 18 31.35 4.28 21.43
N ASP A 19 32.37 5.14 21.56
CA ASP A 19 32.32 6.31 22.46
C ASP A 19 32.18 7.64 21.73
N ALA A 20 32.82 7.81 20.56
CA ALA A 20 32.85 9.10 19.85
C ALA A 20 31.80 9.23 18.72
N GLY A 21 30.92 8.24 18.59
CA GLY A 21 29.76 8.34 17.69
C GLY A 21 30.06 8.07 16.21
N TYR A 22 31.25 7.60 15.83
CA TYR A 22 31.59 7.33 14.43
C TYR A 22 30.91 6.08 13.86
N GLU A 23 30.76 6.06 12.53
CA GLU A 23 30.34 4.91 11.75
C GLU A 23 31.51 4.39 10.92
N LEU A 24 31.61 3.06 10.79
CA LEU A 24 32.60 2.41 9.93
C LEU A 24 32.11 2.48 8.47
N GLY A 25 32.89 3.17 7.63
CA GLY A 25 32.61 3.36 6.21
C GLY A 25 33.15 2.20 5.37
N ASP A 26 34.46 2.23 5.09
CA ASP A 26 35.16 1.21 4.29
C ASP A 26 36.33 0.62 5.09
N VAL A 27 36.58 -0.68 4.86
CA VAL A 27 37.75 -1.42 5.33
C VAL A 27 38.54 -1.83 4.09
N VAL A 28 39.79 -1.39 4.00
CA VAL A 28 40.65 -1.54 2.82
C VAL A 28 41.89 -2.35 3.19
N GLU A 29 42.41 -3.12 2.22
CA GLU A 29 43.64 -3.92 2.37
C GLU A 29 43.65 -4.83 3.60
N ASP A 30 42.61 -5.66 3.74
CA ASP A 30 42.50 -6.68 4.80
C ASP A 30 42.56 -6.12 6.23
N GLY A 31 42.10 -4.88 6.44
CA GLY A 31 42.06 -4.24 7.77
C GLY A 31 43.20 -3.29 8.06
N GLN A 32 44.11 -3.06 7.09
CA GLN A 32 45.22 -2.12 7.24
C GLN A 32 44.80 -0.66 7.08
N GLU A 33 43.65 -0.39 6.46
CA GLU A 33 43.07 0.96 6.39
C GLU A 33 41.59 0.93 6.77
N LEU A 34 41.22 1.79 7.73
CA LEU A 34 39.85 2.00 8.19
C LEU A 34 39.40 3.43 7.96
N LEU A 35 38.25 3.59 7.33
CA LEU A 35 37.60 4.89 7.16
C LEU A 35 36.39 5.00 8.10
N LEU A 36 36.39 6.03 8.93
CA LEU A 36 35.36 6.32 9.93
C LEU A 36 34.75 7.70 9.66
N VAL A 37 33.42 7.81 9.72
CA VAL A 37 32.70 9.06 9.40
C VAL A 37 31.74 9.44 10.53
N ASN A 38 31.72 10.71 10.90
CA ASN A 38 30.74 11.31 11.80
C ASN A 38 30.47 12.76 11.35
N PRO A 39 29.44 13.02 10.54
CA PRO A 39 29.18 14.35 9.97
C PRO A 39 28.91 15.44 11.02
N GLU A 40 28.44 15.07 12.22
CA GLU A 40 28.08 15.99 13.29
C GLU A 40 29.29 16.40 14.15
N ASN A 41 30.39 15.65 14.07
CA ASN A 41 31.56 15.88 14.90
C ASN A 41 32.38 17.10 14.42
N ARG A 42 32.52 18.12 15.29
CA ARG A 42 33.27 19.35 14.98
C ARG A 42 34.79 19.20 15.05
N GLY A 43 35.27 18.13 15.68
CA GLY A 43 36.68 17.80 15.84
C GLY A 43 37.28 17.20 14.57
N ALA A 44 36.59 16.25 13.95
CA ALA A 44 36.91 15.73 12.62
C ALA A 44 35.68 15.01 12.05
N GLN A 45 35.17 15.41 10.89
CA GLN A 45 34.04 14.69 10.29
C GLN A 45 34.44 13.34 9.68
N MET A 46 35.72 13.20 9.34
CA MET A 46 36.32 12.00 8.78
C MET A 46 37.56 11.63 9.58
N VAL A 47 37.68 10.36 9.95
CA VAL A 47 38.90 9.80 10.56
C VAL A 47 39.37 8.65 9.69
N ARG A 48 40.63 8.69 9.26
CA ARG A 48 41.29 7.62 8.53
C ARG A 48 42.37 7.02 9.42
N LEU A 49 42.33 5.71 9.63
CA LEU A 49 43.32 4.98 10.42
C LEU A 49 44.08 4.04 9.48
N VAL A 50 45.41 4.13 9.47
CA VAL A 50 46.26 3.35 8.56
C VAL A 50 47.40 2.68 9.30
N LEU A 51 47.54 1.38 9.11
CA LEU A 51 48.70 0.59 9.51
C LEU A 51 49.69 0.55 8.33
N SER A 52 50.81 1.26 8.44
CA SER A 52 51.80 1.37 7.36
C SER A 52 53.19 1.67 7.91
N ASP A 53 54.22 1.02 7.36
CA ASP A 53 55.63 1.30 7.67
C ASP A 53 56.07 2.58 6.95
N LEU A 54 55.97 3.73 7.64
CA LEU A 54 56.33 5.03 7.11
C LEU A 54 57.84 5.28 7.20
N ASN A 55 58.58 4.91 6.16
CA ASN A 55 60.04 5.04 6.15
C ASN A 55 60.55 6.44 5.73
N TRP A 56 59.78 7.21 4.94
CA TRP A 56 60.22 8.49 4.34
C TRP A 56 59.10 9.53 4.29
N ALA A 57 59.42 10.81 4.51
CA ALA A 57 58.45 11.91 4.44
C ALA A 57 57.76 12.03 3.06
N ASN A 58 58.47 11.69 1.97
CA ASN A 58 57.91 11.67 0.62
C ASN A 58 56.81 10.62 0.42
N GLN A 59 56.86 9.50 1.16
CA GLN A 59 55.79 8.50 1.14
C GLN A 59 54.52 9.06 1.79
N LEU A 60 54.67 9.65 2.98
CA LEU A 60 53.59 10.31 3.70
C LEU A 60 52.90 11.39 2.83
N ARG A 61 53.69 12.22 2.13
CA ARG A 61 53.15 13.24 1.22
C ARG A 61 52.26 12.64 0.14
N ARG A 62 52.69 11.57 -0.54
CA ARG A 62 51.91 10.93 -1.61
C ARG A 62 50.61 10.32 -1.09
N GLU A 63 50.64 9.72 0.09
CA GLU A 63 49.45 9.12 0.68
C GLU A 63 48.41 10.18 1.11
N ILE A 64 48.87 11.31 1.67
CA ILE A 64 48.00 12.46 1.98
C ILE A 64 47.34 12.99 0.70
N GLU A 65 48.08 13.10 -0.40
CA GLU A 65 47.54 13.54 -1.70
C GLU A 65 46.48 12.58 -2.25
N PHE A 66 46.71 11.27 -2.15
CA PHE A 66 45.74 10.27 -2.58
C PHE A 66 44.46 10.30 -1.73
N MET A 67 44.61 10.42 -0.41
CA MET A 67 43.47 10.55 0.51
C MET A 67 42.64 11.80 0.22
N LEU A 68 43.29 12.93 -0.08
CA LEU A 68 42.61 14.19 -0.44
C LEU A 68 41.69 14.04 -1.66
N ASP A 69 42.09 13.24 -2.65
CA ASP A 69 41.25 12.99 -3.82
C ASP A 69 40.03 12.15 -3.48
N ASN A 70 40.17 11.15 -2.60
CA ASN A 70 39.05 10.35 -2.09
C ASN A 70 38.11 11.18 -1.20
N ALA A 71 38.66 12.05 -0.35
CA ALA A 71 37.91 12.93 0.54
C ALA A 71 37.04 13.96 -0.20
N LYS A 72 37.41 14.37 -1.43
CA LYS A 72 36.55 15.23 -2.27
C LYS A 72 35.19 14.62 -2.55
N LYS A 73 35.14 13.30 -2.76
CA LYS A 73 33.88 12.58 -3.01
C LYS A 73 33.00 12.62 -1.76
N LEU A 74 33.57 12.31 -0.60
CA LEU A 74 32.86 12.36 0.68
C LEU A 74 32.36 13.78 1.00
N LYS A 75 33.18 14.81 0.80
CA LYS A 75 32.78 16.22 0.99
C LYS A 75 31.54 16.58 0.16
N ARG A 76 31.46 16.09 -1.08
CA ARG A 76 30.29 16.28 -1.96
C ARG A 76 29.06 15.51 -1.46
N GLU A 77 29.25 14.27 -1.03
CA GLU A 77 28.17 13.43 -0.49
C GLU A 77 27.58 14.01 0.80
N LEU A 78 28.41 14.60 1.66
CA LEU A 78 28.00 15.28 2.89
C LEU A 78 27.42 16.68 2.67
N GLY A 79 27.57 17.26 1.47
CA GLY A 79 27.19 18.66 1.19
C GLY A 79 27.94 19.68 2.06
N ALA A 80 29.11 19.32 2.61
CA ALA A 80 29.85 20.14 3.56
C ALA A 80 30.66 21.23 2.85
N LYS A 81 30.59 22.47 3.36
CA LYS A 81 31.42 23.59 2.87
C LYS A 81 32.90 23.33 3.17
N ASP A 82 33.19 22.90 4.39
CA ASP A 82 34.52 22.56 4.88
C ASP A 82 34.50 21.17 5.52
N LEU A 83 35.57 20.39 5.32
CA LEU A 83 35.70 19.03 5.84
C LEU A 83 36.97 18.92 6.68
N LYS A 84 36.83 18.61 7.97
CA LYS A 84 37.96 18.32 8.84
C LYS A 84 38.24 16.83 8.86
N ILE A 85 39.48 16.48 8.62
CA ILE A 85 39.96 15.11 8.47
C ILE A 85 41.04 14.89 9.52
N LEU A 86 40.91 13.82 10.29
CA LEU A 86 42.00 13.31 11.12
C LEU A 86 42.59 12.09 10.42
N ASN A 87 43.86 12.16 10.04
CA ASN A 87 44.59 11.06 9.43
C ASN A 87 45.56 10.48 10.46
N VAL A 88 45.44 9.21 10.81
CA VAL A 88 46.25 8.57 11.85
C VAL A 88 47.03 7.42 11.25
N TYR A 89 48.35 7.49 11.41
CA TYR A 89 49.28 6.45 10.98
C TYR A 89 49.80 5.65 12.15
N TYR A 90 49.73 4.34 12.06
CA TYR A 90 50.32 3.38 12.99
C TYR A 90 51.52 2.76 12.29
N THR A 91 52.71 3.04 12.81
CA THR A 91 53.99 2.65 12.21
C THR A 91 54.94 2.18 13.32
N GLN A 92 55.88 1.30 13.02
CA GLN A 92 56.88 0.91 13.99
C GLN A 92 57.88 2.06 14.27
N TYR A 93 58.23 2.81 13.22
CA TYR A 93 59.21 3.89 13.27
C TYR A 93 58.66 5.17 12.63
N SER A 94 59.04 6.32 13.19
CA SER A 94 58.77 7.62 12.57
C SER A 94 59.65 7.83 11.32
N PRO A 95 59.20 8.65 10.35
CA PRO A 95 60.02 9.01 9.20
C PRO A 95 61.35 9.65 9.61
N VAL A 96 62.42 9.31 8.89
CA VAL A 96 63.79 9.75 9.22
C VAL A 96 64.10 11.18 8.75
N ASP A 97 63.31 11.71 7.80
CA ASP A 97 63.45 13.06 7.23
C ASP A 97 62.40 14.03 7.78
N ASP A 98 62.66 15.34 7.74
CA ASP A 98 61.72 16.39 8.17
C ASP A 98 60.30 16.21 7.57
N PHE A 99 59.31 15.99 8.43
CA PHE A 99 57.91 15.69 8.06
C PHE A 99 56.89 16.55 8.80
N GLU A 100 57.33 17.43 9.69
CA GLU A 100 56.50 18.23 10.59
C GLU A 100 55.55 19.16 9.82
N GLU A 101 55.99 19.67 8.66
CA GLU A 101 55.15 20.48 7.77
C GLU A 101 53.99 19.70 7.14
N LEU A 102 54.04 18.37 7.15
CA LEU A 102 52.99 17.50 6.63
C LEU A 102 51.90 17.18 7.66
N LEU A 103 52.12 17.51 8.94
CA LEU A 103 51.20 17.17 10.04
C LEU A 103 49.92 18.00 10.05
N ALA A 104 49.93 19.19 9.45
CA ALA A 104 48.74 20.02 9.32
C ALA A 104 48.69 20.63 7.92
N GLN A 105 47.66 20.29 7.15
CA GLN A 105 47.47 20.81 5.79
C GLN A 105 46.04 21.30 5.58
N SER A 106 45.87 22.39 4.83
CA SER A 106 44.56 22.84 4.38
C SER A 106 44.55 22.98 2.86
N ARG A 107 43.62 22.30 2.19
CA ARG A 107 43.50 22.34 0.72
C ARG A 107 42.05 22.20 0.28
N ASN A 108 41.57 23.13 -0.55
CA ASN A 108 40.21 23.10 -1.13
C ASN A 108 39.07 23.01 -0.08
N GLY A 109 39.24 23.69 1.06
CA GLY A 109 38.31 23.62 2.19
C GLY A 109 38.27 22.24 2.85
N MET A 110 39.40 21.53 2.84
CA MET A 110 39.61 20.33 3.63
C MET A 110 40.80 20.59 4.54
N ASP A 111 40.56 20.52 5.85
CA ASP A 111 41.59 20.71 6.87
C ASP A 111 42.00 19.32 7.38
N ILE A 112 43.27 18.98 7.23
CA ILE A 112 43.82 17.68 7.60
C ILE A 112 44.77 17.89 8.75
N ASP A 113 44.49 17.19 9.85
CA ASP A 113 45.44 16.97 10.91
C ASP A 113 45.93 15.53 10.81
N THR A 114 47.25 15.34 10.70
CA THR A 114 47.89 14.03 10.67
C THR A 114 48.57 13.75 12.00
N ILE A 115 48.32 12.57 12.57
CA ILE A 115 48.98 12.09 13.80
C ILE A 115 49.71 10.79 13.47
N ILE A 116 50.98 10.71 13.84
CA ILE A 116 51.77 9.48 13.74
C ILE A 116 51.82 8.85 15.13
N VAL A 117 51.49 7.56 15.19
CA VAL A 117 51.50 6.70 16.36
C VAL A 117 52.63 5.69 16.15
N ASP A 118 53.83 6.06 16.60
CA ASP A 118 55.03 5.21 16.51
C ASP A 118 55.32 4.45 17.82
N SER A 119 56.37 3.64 17.83
CA SER A 119 56.78 2.87 19.01
C SER A 119 57.26 3.75 20.19
N GLU A 120 57.86 4.91 19.94
CA GLU A 120 58.43 5.78 20.97
C GLU A 120 57.40 6.72 21.63
N THR A 121 56.49 7.27 20.83
CA THR A 121 55.54 8.33 21.23
C THR A 121 54.08 7.90 21.16
N GLY A 122 53.81 6.64 20.81
CA GLY A 122 52.47 6.10 20.57
C GLY A 122 51.47 6.36 21.70
N ILE A 123 51.87 6.17 22.96
CA ILE A 123 51.00 6.44 24.13
C ILE A 123 50.56 7.91 24.16
N THR A 124 51.48 8.84 23.91
CA THR A 124 51.18 10.28 23.90
C THR A 124 50.29 10.65 22.72
N ALA A 125 50.53 10.07 21.55
CA ALA A 125 49.71 10.26 20.35
C ALA A 125 48.26 9.75 20.56
N LEU A 126 48.10 8.56 21.13
CA LEU A 126 46.80 7.96 21.45
C LEU A 126 46.04 8.77 22.51
N ALA A 127 46.73 9.26 23.54
CA ALA A 127 46.14 10.15 24.54
C ALA A 127 45.61 11.44 23.89
N LYS A 128 46.35 12.05 22.95
CA LYS A 128 45.89 13.23 22.18
C LYS A 128 44.64 12.93 21.35
N ILE A 129 44.61 11.78 20.65
CA ILE A 129 43.43 11.35 19.87
C ILE A 129 42.22 11.21 20.78
N ARG A 130 42.37 10.50 21.90
CA ARG A 130 41.29 10.29 22.87
C ARG A 130 40.79 11.60 23.49
N GLN A 131 41.70 12.50 23.85
CA GLN A 131 41.34 13.83 24.37
C GLN A 131 40.59 14.67 23.33
N ARG A 132 41.00 14.63 22.05
CA ARG A 132 40.33 15.33 20.94
C ARG A 132 38.85 14.94 20.81
N PHE A 133 38.50 13.71 21.17
CA PHE A 133 37.13 13.19 21.11
C PHE A 133 36.45 13.04 22.48
N GLY A 134 36.97 13.69 23.52
CA GLY A 134 36.30 13.80 24.81
C GLY A 134 36.33 12.54 25.68
N ALA A 135 37.34 11.68 25.52
CA ALA A 135 37.53 10.53 26.39
C ALA A 135 37.64 10.94 27.86
N LYS A 136 36.92 10.21 28.73
CA LYS A 136 36.93 10.44 30.19
C LYS A 136 37.94 9.57 30.93
N GLN A 137 38.45 8.53 30.28
CA GLN A 137 39.36 7.55 30.86
C GLN A 137 40.74 7.65 30.22
N GLU A 138 41.78 7.51 31.04
CA GLU A 138 43.16 7.38 30.57
C GLU A 138 43.33 6.11 29.74
N TYR A 139 44.21 6.18 28.75
CA TYR A 139 44.57 5.04 27.91
C TYR A 139 45.62 4.21 28.64
N VAL A 140 45.35 2.92 28.85
CA VAL A 140 46.29 1.97 29.44
C VAL A 140 46.74 1.03 28.33
N GLU A 141 48.05 0.98 28.09
CA GLU A 141 48.68 0.17 27.06
C GLU A 141 49.55 -0.93 27.69
N GLN A 142 49.54 -2.12 27.10
CA GLN A 142 50.48 -3.20 27.43
C GLN A 142 51.72 -3.12 26.53
N GLU A 143 52.88 -3.59 27.02
CA GLU A 143 54.14 -3.60 26.26
C GLU A 143 54.05 -4.41 24.96
N SER A 144 53.22 -5.44 24.91
CA SER A 144 53.00 -6.28 23.73
C SER A 144 51.62 -6.91 23.77
N TYR A 145 51.09 -7.24 22.59
CA TYR A 145 49.84 -7.98 22.44
C TYR A 145 50.07 -9.27 21.66
N SER A 146 49.31 -10.31 22.00
CA SER A 146 49.24 -11.56 21.26
C SER A 146 48.29 -11.45 20.06
N GLU A 147 48.44 -12.34 19.09
CA GLU A 147 47.55 -12.41 17.93
C GLU A 147 46.08 -12.60 18.34
N ASP A 148 45.82 -13.41 19.37
CA ASP A 148 44.47 -13.67 19.86
C ASP A 148 43.82 -12.42 20.47
N GLU A 149 44.60 -11.55 21.12
CA GLU A 149 44.11 -10.28 21.67
C GLU A 149 43.80 -9.27 20.57
N VAL A 150 44.62 -9.22 19.52
CA VAL A 150 44.34 -8.40 18.32
C VAL A 150 43.04 -8.86 17.66
N ARG A 151 42.90 -10.16 17.41
CA ARG A 151 41.67 -10.74 16.83
C ARG A 151 40.45 -10.46 17.68
N ALA A 152 40.55 -10.58 19.01
CA ALA A 152 39.46 -10.25 19.91
C ALA A 152 39.04 -8.77 19.81
N MET A 153 40.00 -7.85 19.65
CA MET A 153 39.70 -6.42 19.45
C MET A 153 39.04 -6.15 18.10
N ILE A 154 39.48 -6.81 17.03
CA ILE A 154 38.85 -6.74 15.71
C ILE A 154 37.39 -7.19 15.79
N ASP A 155 37.14 -8.37 16.34
CA ASP A 155 35.79 -8.94 16.48
C ASP A 155 34.87 -8.05 17.31
N LEU A 156 35.39 -7.51 18.42
CA LEU A 156 34.66 -6.56 19.26
C LEU A 156 34.28 -5.29 18.49
N THR A 157 35.21 -4.74 17.71
CA THR A 157 35.00 -3.53 16.91
C THR A 157 33.98 -3.74 15.81
N LEU A 158 34.11 -4.82 15.04
CA LEU A 158 33.20 -5.15 13.94
C LEU A 158 31.80 -5.51 14.45
N SER A 159 31.68 -6.18 15.60
CA SER A 159 30.41 -6.45 16.26
C SER A 159 29.68 -5.16 16.63
N GLU A 160 30.39 -4.19 17.20
CA GLU A 160 29.81 -2.90 17.59
C GLU A 160 29.43 -2.05 16.36
N ALA A 161 30.28 -2.02 15.33
CA ALA A 161 29.96 -1.41 14.05
C ALA A 161 28.70 -2.03 13.42
N GLY A 162 28.58 -3.35 13.45
CA GLY A 162 27.43 -4.09 12.93
C GLY A 162 26.13 -3.80 13.68
N LYS A 163 26.16 -3.70 15.01
CA LYS A 163 25.00 -3.29 15.82
C LYS A 163 24.54 -1.88 15.47
N LYS A 164 25.48 -0.94 15.33
CA LYS A 164 25.21 0.46 15.02
C LYS A 164 24.66 0.62 13.60
N ALA A 165 25.22 -0.08 12.63
CA ALA A 165 24.71 -0.13 11.27
C ALA A 165 23.28 -0.68 11.22
N LYS A 166 22.98 -1.77 11.96
CA LYS A 166 21.61 -2.30 12.07
C LYS A 166 20.63 -1.33 12.73
N LYS A 167 21.08 -0.61 13.77
CA LYS A 167 20.27 0.42 14.44
C LYS A 167 19.93 1.57 13.49
N ASN A 168 20.88 2.03 12.67
CA ASN A 168 20.67 3.14 11.75
C ASN A 168 19.90 2.73 10.46
N LEU A 169 19.91 1.44 10.12
CA LEU A 169 19.08 0.86 9.06
C LEU A 169 17.62 0.66 9.48
N ALA A 170 17.33 0.58 10.77
CA ALA A 170 15.97 0.59 11.29
C ALA A 170 15.53 2.06 11.42
N PRO A 171 14.56 2.56 10.63
CA PRO A 171 14.07 3.91 10.81
C PRO A 171 13.52 4.02 12.24
N GLU A 172 14.03 4.96 13.05
CA GLU A 172 13.43 5.35 14.33
C GLU A 172 12.10 6.09 14.07
N GLN A 173 11.14 5.40 13.48
CA GLN A 173 9.73 5.76 13.53
C GLN A 173 9.06 4.76 14.45
N GLY A 174 8.22 5.26 15.36
CA GLY A 174 7.63 4.48 16.45
C GLY A 174 6.97 3.18 15.98
N LYS A 175 6.66 2.29 16.94
CA LYS A 175 6.00 1.00 16.66
C LYS A 175 4.83 1.19 15.67
N PRO A 176 4.70 0.34 14.63
CA PRO A 176 3.76 0.52 13.51
C PRO A 176 2.32 0.21 13.93
N TRP A 177 1.75 1.07 14.76
CA TRP A 177 0.47 0.85 15.42
C TRP A 177 -0.72 1.06 14.48
N VAL A 178 -0.58 1.87 13.42
CA VAL A 178 -1.67 2.11 12.46
C VAL A 178 -1.99 0.84 11.70
N SER A 179 -0.97 0.09 11.27
CA SER A 179 -1.13 -1.20 10.61
C SER A 179 -1.94 -2.18 11.47
N TYR A 180 -1.59 -2.28 12.75
CA TYR A 180 -2.30 -3.16 13.69
C TYR A 180 -3.71 -2.66 14.01
N LEU A 181 -3.92 -1.34 14.08
CA LEU A 181 -5.24 -0.76 14.25
C LEU A 181 -6.16 -1.11 13.06
N LEU A 182 -5.67 -1.00 11.82
CA LEU A 182 -6.43 -1.33 10.61
C LEU A 182 -6.83 -2.82 10.58
N ILE A 183 -5.93 -3.71 11.02
CA ILE A 183 -6.23 -5.14 11.19
C ILE A 183 -7.30 -5.32 12.26
N ALA A 184 -7.17 -4.68 13.42
CA ALA A 184 -8.14 -4.78 14.51
C ALA A 184 -9.53 -4.29 14.08
N ILE A 185 -9.62 -3.18 13.35
CA ILE A 185 -10.89 -2.67 12.80
C ILE A 185 -11.51 -3.70 11.84
N SER A 186 -10.73 -4.27 10.92
CA SER A 186 -11.21 -5.28 9.98
C SER A 186 -11.75 -6.53 10.68
N VAL A 187 -11.07 -6.97 11.75
CA VAL A 187 -11.53 -8.10 12.58
C VAL A 187 -12.83 -7.75 13.30
N LEU A 188 -12.95 -6.56 13.89
CA LEU A 188 -14.17 -6.13 14.58
C LEU A 188 -15.36 -6.04 13.63
N VAL A 189 -15.18 -5.48 12.43
CA VAL A 189 -16.21 -5.42 11.39
C VAL A 189 -16.64 -6.83 10.97
N PHE A 190 -15.68 -7.73 10.76
CA PHE A 190 -15.97 -9.12 10.42
C PHE A 190 -16.78 -9.85 11.50
N LEU A 191 -16.45 -9.63 12.78
CA LEU A 191 -17.20 -10.20 13.90
C LEU A 191 -18.62 -9.65 13.96
N ALA A 192 -18.79 -8.34 13.76
CA ALA A 192 -20.12 -7.71 13.73
C ALA A 192 -20.98 -8.26 12.59
N MET A 193 -20.42 -8.38 11.38
CA MET A 193 -21.09 -9.00 10.23
C MET A 193 -21.48 -10.44 10.49
N THR A 194 -20.58 -11.23 11.09
CA THR A 194 -20.84 -12.64 11.41
C THR A 194 -22.00 -12.77 12.39
N ALA A 195 -22.11 -11.86 13.35
CA ALA A 195 -23.21 -11.84 14.32
C ALA A 195 -24.55 -11.35 13.74
N ALA A 196 -24.53 -10.46 12.74
CA ALA A 196 -25.73 -9.84 12.17
C ALA A 196 -26.43 -10.67 11.09
N GLY A 197 -25.72 -11.61 10.45
CA GLY A 197 -26.27 -12.40 9.33
C GLY A 197 -25.28 -13.34 8.64
N GLY A 198 -24.00 -13.28 9.01
CA GLY A 198 -22.93 -14.11 8.44
C GLY A 198 -22.08 -13.35 7.43
N SER A 199 -20.77 -13.63 7.41
CA SER A 199 -19.79 -12.91 6.58
C SER A 199 -19.77 -13.33 5.09
N THR A 200 -20.62 -14.26 4.69
CA THR A 200 -20.70 -14.79 3.32
C THR A 200 -22.06 -14.57 2.68
N ASP A 201 -23.04 -14.07 3.44
CA ASP A 201 -24.36 -13.73 2.94
C ASP A 201 -24.28 -12.43 2.12
N THR A 202 -24.81 -12.47 0.90
CA THR A 202 -24.70 -11.35 -0.04
C THR A 202 -25.48 -10.13 0.43
N GLN A 203 -26.67 -10.32 1.00
CA GLN A 203 -27.50 -9.22 1.48
C GLN A 203 -26.81 -8.52 2.66
N ASN A 204 -26.31 -9.30 3.63
CA ASN A 204 -25.56 -8.77 4.76
C ASN A 204 -24.27 -8.04 4.33
N LEU A 205 -23.58 -8.52 3.29
CA LEU A 205 -22.43 -7.81 2.71
C LEU A 205 -22.82 -6.42 2.15
N ILE A 206 -23.92 -6.35 1.41
CA ILE A 206 -24.43 -5.10 0.84
C ILE A 206 -24.82 -4.14 1.98
N GLU A 207 -25.53 -4.61 3.00
CA GLU A 207 -25.97 -3.80 4.14
C GLU A 207 -24.79 -3.22 4.94
N PHE A 208 -23.72 -3.99 5.13
CA PHE A 208 -22.51 -3.49 5.80
C PHE A 208 -21.66 -2.53 4.95
N GLY A 209 -21.99 -2.37 3.67
CA GLY A 209 -21.35 -1.38 2.79
C GLY A 209 -20.34 -1.95 1.80
N ALA A 210 -20.47 -3.23 1.40
CA ALA A 210 -19.68 -3.77 0.28
C ALA A 210 -19.87 -2.93 -0.99
N LYS A 211 -18.89 -2.96 -1.89
CA LYS A 211 -19.00 -2.26 -3.17
C LYS A 211 -20.13 -2.92 -3.95
N PHE A 212 -21.14 -2.11 -4.27
CA PHE A 212 -22.30 -2.50 -5.07
C PHE A 212 -22.69 -1.32 -5.96
N ASN A 213 -22.58 -1.50 -7.28
CA ASN A 213 -22.69 -0.40 -8.25
C ASN A 213 -24.04 0.32 -8.20
N PRO A 214 -25.20 -0.38 -8.14
CA PRO A 214 -26.50 0.30 -8.08
C PRO A 214 -26.61 1.29 -6.93
N LEU A 215 -26.18 0.90 -5.73
CA LEU A 215 -26.25 1.80 -4.56
C LEU A 215 -25.21 2.92 -4.60
N ILE A 216 -24.07 2.72 -5.26
CA ILE A 216 -23.12 3.82 -5.52
C ILE A 216 -23.77 4.87 -6.45
N LEU A 217 -24.46 4.42 -7.50
CA LEU A 217 -25.19 5.28 -8.43
C LEU A 217 -26.38 5.97 -7.76
N ASP A 218 -27.05 5.29 -6.83
CA ASP A 218 -28.13 5.82 -5.98
C ASP A 218 -27.64 6.76 -4.86
N GLY A 219 -26.33 7.07 -4.84
CA GLY A 219 -25.76 8.12 -3.99
C GLY A 219 -25.04 7.65 -2.72
N GLU A 220 -24.89 6.35 -2.49
CA GLU A 220 -24.17 5.80 -1.34
C GLU A 220 -22.63 5.86 -1.51
N TRP A 221 -22.10 7.07 -1.63
CA TRP A 221 -20.68 7.35 -1.91
C TRP A 221 -19.70 6.74 -0.88
N TRP A 222 -20.15 6.46 0.35
CA TRP A 222 -19.32 5.82 1.37
C TRP A 222 -18.89 4.39 0.96
N ARG A 223 -19.59 3.78 0.00
CA ARG A 223 -19.21 2.48 -0.59
C ARG A 223 -17.91 2.53 -1.38
N PHE A 224 -17.32 3.70 -1.63
CA PHE A 224 -15.93 3.79 -2.10
C PHE A 224 -14.87 3.52 -1.02
N PHE A 225 -15.26 3.53 0.26
CA PHE A 225 -14.34 3.40 1.40
C PHE A 225 -14.68 2.23 2.33
N ALA A 226 -15.97 2.03 2.64
CA ALA A 226 -16.43 0.95 3.51
C ALA A 226 -15.89 -0.45 3.12
N PRO A 227 -15.80 -0.83 1.82
CA PRO A 227 -15.34 -2.17 1.43
C PRO A 227 -13.93 -2.52 1.90
N ILE A 228 -13.09 -1.53 2.20
CA ILE A 228 -11.71 -1.72 2.68
C ILE A 228 -11.69 -2.55 3.98
N PHE A 229 -12.75 -2.48 4.79
CA PHE A 229 -12.82 -3.11 6.11
C PHE A 229 -13.70 -4.37 6.14
N ILE A 230 -14.42 -4.65 5.05
CA ILE A 230 -15.40 -5.75 4.94
C ILE A 230 -14.70 -6.97 4.33
N HIS A 231 -14.95 -8.17 4.86
CA HIS A 231 -14.28 -9.38 4.38
C HIS A 231 -15.26 -10.54 4.19
N ILE A 232 -15.17 -11.18 3.01
CA ILE A 232 -16.03 -12.32 2.63
C ILE A 232 -15.42 -13.61 3.18
N GLY A 233 -15.92 -14.07 4.32
CA GLY A 233 -15.46 -15.30 4.97
C GLY A 233 -14.10 -15.20 5.68
N LEU A 234 -13.83 -16.20 6.54
CA LEU A 234 -12.68 -16.18 7.45
C LEU A 234 -11.33 -16.25 6.73
N LEU A 235 -11.22 -17.06 5.67
CA LEU A 235 -9.98 -17.22 4.93
C LEU A 235 -9.55 -15.91 4.27
N HIS A 236 -10.51 -15.15 3.73
CA HIS A 236 -10.22 -13.86 3.10
C HIS A 236 -9.72 -12.83 4.13
N LEU A 237 -10.40 -12.74 5.29
CA LEU A 237 -9.93 -11.90 6.40
C LEU A 237 -8.52 -12.28 6.83
N PHE A 238 -8.26 -13.58 7.02
CA PHE A 238 -6.97 -14.07 7.48
C PHE A 238 -5.85 -13.70 6.50
N MET A 239 -6.03 -13.96 5.20
CA MET A 239 -5.02 -13.66 4.19
C MET A 239 -4.73 -12.17 4.05
N ASN A 240 -5.76 -11.32 4.07
CA ASN A 240 -5.58 -9.87 4.03
C ASN A 240 -4.91 -9.34 5.31
N SER A 241 -5.31 -9.85 6.48
CA SER A 241 -4.71 -9.47 7.76
C SER A 241 -3.25 -9.89 7.83
N LEU A 242 -2.91 -11.09 7.35
CA LEU A 242 -1.54 -11.58 7.28
C LEU A 242 -0.68 -10.75 6.33
N ALA A 243 -1.21 -10.44 5.14
CA ALA A 243 -0.51 -9.59 4.17
C ALA A 243 -0.30 -8.16 4.73
N LEU A 244 -1.31 -7.56 5.35
CA LEU A 244 -1.19 -6.26 6.00
C LEU A 244 -0.23 -6.29 7.20
N TYR A 245 -0.21 -7.38 7.96
CA TYR A 245 0.72 -7.55 9.09
C TYR A 245 2.18 -7.54 8.64
N TYR A 246 2.50 -8.09 7.46
CA TYR A 246 3.87 -8.08 6.94
C TYR A 246 4.22 -6.82 6.14
N LEU A 247 3.32 -6.34 5.28
CA LEU A 247 3.59 -5.18 4.43
C LEU A 247 3.35 -3.83 5.13
N GLY A 248 2.26 -3.72 5.89
CA GLY A 248 1.83 -2.49 6.55
C GLY A 248 2.95 -1.86 7.37
N PRO A 249 3.54 -2.60 8.33
CA PRO A 249 4.66 -2.11 9.14
C PRO A 249 5.84 -1.55 8.35
N VAL A 250 6.20 -2.18 7.23
CA VAL A 250 7.32 -1.74 6.40
C VAL A 250 6.99 -0.39 5.75
N VAL A 251 5.80 -0.24 5.18
CA VAL A 251 5.36 1.04 4.59
C VAL A 251 5.18 2.10 5.66
N GLU A 252 4.59 1.76 6.80
CA GLU A 252 4.40 2.66 7.94
C GLU A 252 5.72 3.19 8.50
N GLN A 253 6.76 2.37 8.57
CA GLN A 253 8.10 2.80 9.01
C GLN A 253 8.81 3.69 7.98
N ILE A 254 8.56 3.50 6.68
CA ILE A 254 9.16 4.33 5.61
C ILE A 254 8.50 5.71 5.54
N TYR A 255 7.17 5.76 5.61
CA TYR A 255 6.39 6.99 5.38
C TYR A 255 5.91 7.68 6.66
N GLY A 256 5.81 6.95 7.77
CA GLY A 256 5.24 7.39 9.03
C GLY A 256 3.72 7.23 9.10
N HIS A 257 3.21 7.19 10.33
CA HIS A 257 1.82 6.86 10.66
C HIS A 257 0.77 7.58 9.80
N ALA A 258 0.80 8.91 9.77
CA ALA A 258 -0.22 9.70 9.07
C ALA A 258 -0.17 9.55 7.53
N ARG A 259 1.04 9.44 6.97
CA ARG A 259 1.22 9.27 5.51
C ARG A 259 0.84 7.87 5.08
N PHE A 260 1.20 6.86 5.88
CA PHE A 260 0.77 5.49 5.64
C PHE A 260 -0.75 5.37 5.67
N LEU A 261 -1.43 5.95 6.66
CA LEU A 261 -2.89 5.94 6.71
C LEU A 261 -3.50 6.56 5.44
N PHE A 262 -2.98 7.71 5.00
CA PHE A 262 -3.42 8.34 3.76
C PHE A 262 -3.20 7.44 2.54
N ILE A 263 -2.00 6.87 2.38
CA ILE A 263 -1.66 5.95 1.29
C ILE A 263 -2.59 4.74 1.28
N TYR A 264 -2.84 4.16 2.45
CA TYR A 264 -3.67 2.96 2.60
C TYR A 264 -5.13 3.22 2.21
N ILE A 265 -5.74 4.26 2.79
CA ILE A 265 -7.14 4.61 2.52
C ILE A 265 -7.31 5.08 1.07
N PHE A 266 -6.41 5.90 0.55
CA PHE A 266 -6.49 6.36 -0.83
C PHE A 266 -6.29 5.23 -1.83
N ALA A 267 -5.38 4.29 -1.57
CA ALA A 267 -5.22 3.11 -2.42
C ALA A 267 -6.45 2.21 -2.39
N GLY A 268 -7.05 2.00 -1.22
CA GLY A 268 -8.33 1.30 -1.10
C GLY A 268 -9.42 1.98 -1.95
N PHE A 269 -9.58 3.30 -1.80
CA PHE A 269 -10.48 4.10 -2.62
C PHE A 269 -10.21 3.95 -4.13
N ALA A 270 -8.96 4.10 -4.56
CA ALA A 270 -8.58 3.97 -5.97
C ALA A 270 -8.84 2.56 -6.52
N GLY A 271 -8.67 1.53 -5.69
CA GLY A 271 -9.07 0.17 -6.01
C GLY A 271 -10.58 0.05 -6.20
N VAL A 272 -11.38 0.53 -5.25
CA VAL A 272 -12.85 0.48 -5.38
C VAL A 272 -13.34 1.31 -6.57
N LEU A 273 -12.72 2.46 -6.86
CA LEU A 273 -13.02 3.27 -8.03
C LEU A 273 -12.73 2.52 -9.35
N ALA A 274 -11.58 1.84 -9.45
CA ALA A 274 -11.28 1.02 -10.61
C ALA A 274 -12.25 -0.17 -10.75
N SER A 275 -12.61 -0.79 -9.63
CA SER A 275 -13.63 -1.85 -9.60
C SER A 275 -15.00 -1.35 -10.04
N PHE A 276 -15.45 -0.19 -9.56
CA PHE A 276 -16.71 0.45 -9.97
C PHE A 276 -16.80 0.62 -11.48
N LEU A 277 -15.70 1.01 -12.13
CA LEU A 277 -15.65 1.26 -13.57
C LEU A 277 -15.53 0.01 -14.44
N TYR A 278 -14.89 -1.04 -13.95
CA TYR A 278 -14.45 -2.17 -14.78
C TYR A 278 -14.91 -3.54 -14.29
N SER A 279 -15.68 -3.60 -13.20
CA SER A 279 -16.20 -4.84 -12.64
C SER A 279 -17.65 -4.60 -12.18
N PRO A 280 -18.64 -5.33 -12.71
CA PRO A 280 -20.01 -5.23 -12.21
C PRO A 280 -20.18 -5.95 -10.86
N ASN A 281 -19.28 -6.90 -10.58
CA ASN A 281 -19.38 -7.78 -9.41
C ASN A 281 -19.35 -7.02 -8.07
N LEU A 282 -20.05 -7.60 -7.10
CA LEU A 282 -19.91 -7.23 -5.69
C LEU A 282 -18.48 -7.48 -5.22
N SER A 283 -17.92 -6.51 -4.49
CA SER A 283 -16.52 -6.56 -4.06
C SER A 283 -16.36 -6.03 -2.63
N ALA A 284 -15.53 -6.70 -1.85
CA ALA A 284 -15.20 -6.32 -0.48
C ALA A 284 -13.83 -6.90 -0.12
N GLY A 285 -13.04 -6.14 0.65
CA GLY A 285 -11.73 -6.58 1.12
C GLY A 285 -10.72 -5.47 1.16
N ALA A 286 -9.75 -5.62 2.06
CA ALA A 286 -8.61 -4.72 2.17
C ALA A 286 -7.56 -4.89 1.05
N SER A 287 -7.76 -5.85 0.13
CA SER A 287 -6.76 -6.27 -0.85
C SER A 287 -6.32 -5.13 -1.77
N GLY A 288 -7.23 -4.25 -2.23
CA GLY A 288 -6.88 -3.06 -3.01
C GLY A 288 -5.91 -2.13 -2.25
N ALA A 289 -6.15 -1.89 -0.96
CA ALA A 289 -5.26 -1.09 -0.11
C ALA A 289 -3.91 -1.78 0.14
N ILE A 290 -3.90 -3.11 0.23
CA ILE A 290 -2.66 -3.92 0.35
C ILE A 290 -1.84 -3.87 -0.95
N TRP A 291 -2.48 -3.95 -2.13
CA TRP A 291 -1.82 -3.67 -3.40
C TRP A 291 -1.29 -2.23 -3.46
N GLY A 292 -1.98 -1.29 -2.81
CA GLY A 292 -1.45 0.05 -2.55
C GLY A 292 -0.15 0.09 -1.76
N CYS A 293 0.01 -0.80 -0.77
CA CYS A 293 1.27 -0.94 -0.04
C CYS A 293 2.41 -1.41 -0.97
N PHE A 294 2.15 -2.34 -1.90
CA PHE A 294 3.11 -2.67 -2.96
C PHE A 294 3.43 -1.44 -3.82
N GLY A 295 2.43 -0.65 -4.20
CA GLY A 295 2.62 0.59 -4.96
C GLY A 295 3.51 1.60 -4.23
N ALA A 296 3.33 1.73 -2.92
CA ALA A 296 4.16 2.57 -2.06
C ALA A 296 5.61 2.08 -1.97
N LEU A 297 5.83 0.78 -1.90
CA LEU A 297 7.17 0.17 -1.92
C LEU A 297 7.84 0.33 -3.29
N LEU A 298 7.09 0.26 -4.39
CA LEU A 298 7.60 0.55 -5.72
C LEU A 298 8.00 2.03 -5.87
N TYR A 299 7.21 2.96 -5.34
CA TYR A 299 7.58 4.38 -5.29
C TYR A 299 8.89 4.58 -4.49
N PHE A 300 9.01 3.92 -3.34
CA PHE A 300 10.25 3.88 -2.59
C PHE A 300 11.41 3.31 -3.42
N GLY A 301 11.17 2.23 -4.17
CA GLY A 301 12.16 1.63 -5.08
C GLY A 301 12.62 2.55 -6.19
N VAL A 302 11.75 3.39 -6.76
CA VAL A 302 12.12 4.38 -7.78
C VAL A 302 13.05 5.46 -7.20
N ASN A 303 12.75 5.93 -5.99
CA ASN A 303 13.50 7.01 -5.34
C ASN A 303 14.77 6.53 -4.60
N ASN A 304 14.81 5.27 -4.16
CA ASN A 304 15.88 4.68 -3.35
C ASN A 304 16.36 3.31 -3.90
N LYS A 305 16.58 3.24 -5.21
CA LYS A 305 16.88 1.99 -5.97
C LYS A 305 17.89 1.06 -5.29
N ARG A 306 19.04 1.60 -4.83
CA ARG A 306 20.10 0.80 -4.22
C ARG A 306 19.64 0.12 -2.92
N ILE A 307 18.97 0.86 -2.05
CA ILE A 307 18.47 0.34 -0.76
C ILE A 307 17.37 -0.69 -1.03
N PHE A 308 16.44 -0.37 -1.93
CA PHE A 308 15.34 -1.26 -2.28
C PHE A 308 15.83 -2.63 -2.73
N PHE A 309 16.68 -2.72 -3.76
CA PHE A 309 17.18 -4.00 -4.26
C PHE A 309 18.14 -4.72 -3.29
N LYS A 310 18.81 -4.00 -2.39
CA LYS A 310 19.66 -4.62 -1.36
C LYS A 310 18.84 -5.24 -0.20
N THR A 311 17.63 -4.77 0.04
CA THR A 311 16.85 -5.13 1.25
C THR A 311 15.63 -5.99 0.96
N MET A 312 14.78 -5.59 0.02
CA MET A 312 13.45 -6.18 -0.15
C MET A 312 12.97 -6.28 -1.60
N GLY A 313 13.65 -5.61 -2.54
CA GLY A 313 13.11 -5.34 -3.87
C GLY A 313 12.81 -6.59 -4.70
N SER A 314 13.73 -7.55 -4.73
CA SER A 314 13.53 -8.81 -5.45
C SER A 314 12.34 -9.59 -4.90
N SER A 315 12.25 -9.73 -3.57
CA SER A 315 11.13 -10.42 -2.92
C SER A 315 9.79 -9.74 -3.19
N ILE A 316 9.73 -8.41 -3.10
CA ILE A 316 8.52 -7.64 -3.37
C ILE A 316 8.06 -7.82 -4.82
N LEU A 317 8.97 -7.75 -5.80
CA LEU A 317 8.65 -7.95 -7.21
C LEU A 317 8.18 -9.38 -7.50
N THR A 318 8.83 -10.39 -6.90
CA THR A 318 8.42 -11.79 -7.04
C THR A 318 7.02 -12.04 -6.46
N ILE A 319 6.76 -11.55 -5.24
CA ILE A 319 5.43 -11.71 -4.61
C ILE A 319 4.36 -10.99 -5.42
N LEU A 320 4.64 -9.78 -5.90
CA LEU A 320 3.72 -9.03 -6.75
C LEU A 320 3.40 -9.79 -8.06
N ALA A 321 4.42 -10.37 -8.70
CA ALA A 321 4.23 -11.16 -9.92
C ALA A 321 3.38 -12.42 -9.68
N ILE A 322 3.61 -13.13 -8.57
CA ILE A 322 2.81 -14.30 -8.18
C ILE A 322 1.37 -13.89 -7.90
N ASN A 323 1.15 -12.82 -7.13
CA ASN A 323 -0.18 -12.32 -6.80
C ASN A 323 -0.93 -11.85 -8.04
N LEU A 324 -0.24 -11.24 -9.01
CA LEU A 324 -0.83 -10.85 -10.29
C LEU A 324 -1.26 -12.08 -11.11
N ALA A 325 -0.39 -13.09 -11.23
CA ALA A 325 -0.72 -14.34 -11.92
C ALA A 325 -1.90 -15.06 -11.26
N PHE A 326 -1.93 -15.10 -9.92
CA PHE A 326 -3.04 -15.64 -9.17
C PHE A 326 -4.35 -14.85 -9.40
N SER A 327 -4.28 -13.51 -9.38
CA SER A 327 -5.43 -12.64 -9.63
C SER A 327 -6.02 -12.79 -11.03
N LEU A 328 -5.19 -13.15 -12.02
CA LEU A 328 -5.62 -13.38 -13.40
C LEU A 328 -6.23 -14.78 -13.63
N THR A 329 -5.96 -15.74 -12.74
CA THR A 329 -6.31 -17.16 -12.96
C THR A 329 -7.47 -17.64 -12.09
N VAL A 330 -7.74 -16.98 -10.96
CA VAL A 330 -8.81 -17.38 -10.03
C VAL A 330 -10.07 -16.53 -10.27
N PRO A 331 -11.20 -17.16 -10.66
CA PRO A 331 -12.47 -16.47 -10.83
C PRO A 331 -12.96 -15.81 -9.52
N GLY A 332 -13.61 -14.65 -9.65
CA GLY A 332 -14.14 -13.90 -8.50
C GLY A 332 -13.11 -12.98 -7.82
N ILE A 333 -11.84 -12.98 -8.24
CA ILE A 333 -10.87 -11.98 -7.80
C ILE A 333 -11.07 -10.67 -8.59
N ASP A 334 -11.19 -9.58 -7.85
CA ASP A 334 -11.31 -8.24 -8.41
C ASP A 334 -9.95 -7.67 -8.83
N ILE A 335 -9.53 -8.00 -10.05
CA ILE A 335 -8.25 -7.52 -10.59
C ILE A 335 -8.23 -6.00 -10.78
N SER A 336 -9.37 -5.40 -11.12
CA SER A 336 -9.50 -3.96 -11.29
C SER A 336 -9.22 -3.25 -9.98
N ALA A 337 -9.74 -3.76 -8.86
CA ALA A 337 -9.41 -3.26 -7.53
C ALA A 337 -7.92 -3.38 -7.19
N HIS A 338 -7.28 -4.50 -7.53
CA HIS A 338 -5.85 -4.71 -7.29
C HIS A 338 -4.96 -3.74 -8.08
N LEU A 339 -5.21 -3.58 -9.37
CA LEU A 339 -4.44 -2.68 -10.23
C LEU A 339 -4.70 -1.20 -9.89
N GLY A 340 -5.97 -0.85 -9.64
CA GLY A 340 -6.34 0.48 -9.17
C GLY A 340 -5.69 0.83 -7.84
N GLY A 341 -5.67 -0.13 -6.91
CA GLY A 341 -4.99 0.01 -5.62
C GLY A 341 -3.48 0.19 -5.75
N LEU A 342 -2.81 -0.60 -6.59
CA LEU A 342 -1.38 -0.48 -6.88
C LEU A 342 -1.01 0.90 -7.41
N ALA A 343 -1.73 1.37 -8.43
CA ALA A 343 -1.52 2.67 -9.04
C ALA A 343 -1.84 3.81 -8.05
N GLY A 344 -2.96 3.67 -7.31
CA GLY A 344 -3.38 4.61 -6.28
C GLY A 344 -2.37 4.75 -5.15
N GLY A 345 -1.82 3.65 -4.65
CA GLY A 345 -0.78 3.65 -3.60
C GLY A 345 0.53 4.27 -4.07
N PHE A 346 0.95 4.01 -5.32
CA PHE A 346 2.11 4.66 -5.92
C PHE A 346 1.91 6.18 -6.04
N ALA A 347 0.74 6.62 -6.54
CA ALA A 347 0.40 8.03 -6.70
C ALA A 347 0.26 8.74 -5.34
N ALA A 348 -0.43 8.13 -4.37
CA ALA A 348 -0.56 8.64 -3.01
C ALA A 348 0.80 8.78 -2.33
N SER A 349 1.71 7.85 -2.56
CA SER A 349 3.10 7.94 -2.06
C SER A 349 3.86 9.09 -2.69
N ALA A 350 3.64 9.36 -3.98
CA ALA A 350 4.22 10.52 -4.65
C ALA A 350 3.71 11.86 -4.09
N VAL A 351 2.43 11.93 -3.70
CA VAL A 351 1.84 13.10 -3.02
C VAL A 351 2.40 13.23 -1.59
N ALA A 352 2.33 12.15 -0.79
CA ALA A 352 2.69 12.16 0.61
C ALA A 352 4.20 12.41 0.83
N HIS A 353 5.02 11.80 -0.03
CA HIS A 353 6.48 11.82 -0.04
C HIS A 353 7.12 11.36 1.29
N PHE A 354 8.45 11.26 1.31
CA PHE A 354 9.18 10.83 2.50
C PHE A 354 9.21 11.92 3.59
N PRO A 355 9.19 11.53 4.87
CA PRO A 355 9.46 12.41 6.00
C PRO A 355 10.77 13.20 5.79
N GLY A 356 10.74 14.50 6.08
CA GLY A 356 11.92 15.39 5.98
C GLY A 356 12.33 15.81 4.56
N ASN A 357 11.78 15.21 3.50
CA ASN A 357 12.23 15.48 2.13
C ASN A 357 11.11 16.12 1.28
N GLN A 358 10.72 17.37 1.58
CA GLN A 358 9.54 17.98 0.94
C GLN A 358 9.86 18.57 -0.44
N LYS A 359 9.23 18.02 -1.50
CA LYS A 359 9.24 18.60 -2.85
C LYS A 359 7.88 19.24 -3.17
N ARG A 360 7.54 20.32 -2.47
CA ARG A 360 6.18 20.89 -2.45
C ARG A 360 5.57 21.15 -3.83
N LEU A 361 6.34 21.69 -4.78
CA LEU A 361 5.84 21.97 -6.13
C LEU A 361 5.46 20.68 -6.88
N GLN A 362 6.32 19.66 -6.80
CA GLN A 362 6.05 18.35 -7.40
C GLN A 362 4.85 17.68 -6.72
N GLN A 363 4.77 17.72 -5.38
CA GLN A 363 3.65 17.16 -4.63
C GLN A 363 2.33 17.82 -5.01
N PHE A 364 2.32 19.15 -5.14
CA PHE A 364 1.12 19.89 -5.58
C PHE A 364 0.73 19.54 -7.02
N ALA A 365 1.69 19.46 -7.94
CA ALA A 365 1.43 19.08 -9.33
C ALA A 365 0.85 17.66 -9.43
N VAL A 366 1.42 16.70 -8.68
CA VAL A 366 0.92 15.32 -8.63
C VAL A 366 -0.46 15.27 -7.98
N LEU A 367 -0.70 16.01 -6.90
CA LEU A 367 -2.01 16.08 -6.25
C LEU A 367 -3.07 16.66 -7.17
N ALA A 368 -2.75 17.74 -7.91
CA ALA A 368 -3.67 18.34 -8.87
C ALA A 368 -3.99 17.37 -10.03
N ALA A 369 -2.97 16.70 -10.58
CA ALA A 369 -3.17 15.68 -11.60
C ALA A 369 -4.04 14.53 -11.08
N LEU A 370 -3.78 14.05 -9.87
CA LEU A 370 -4.54 12.99 -9.22
C LEU A 370 -6.00 13.40 -8.99
N ALA A 371 -6.24 14.62 -8.51
CA ALA A 371 -7.59 15.14 -8.31
C ALA A 371 -8.36 15.26 -9.63
N LEU A 372 -7.71 15.73 -10.70
CA LEU A 372 -8.30 15.78 -12.05
C LEU A 372 -8.63 14.39 -12.57
N SER A 373 -7.69 13.44 -12.45
CA SER A 373 -7.92 12.05 -12.87
C SER A 373 -9.07 11.40 -12.10
N VAL A 374 -9.10 11.51 -10.77
CA VAL A 374 -10.18 10.96 -9.94
C VAL A 374 -11.53 11.61 -10.29
N SER A 375 -11.57 12.93 -10.45
CA SER A 375 -12.80 13.64 -10.83
C SER A 375 -13.29 13.21 -12.22
N GLY A 376 -12.38 13.05 -13.18
CA GLY A 376 -12.72 12.58 -14.52
C GLY A 376 -13.22 11.13 -14.54
N LEU A 377 -12.60 10.26 -13.76
CA LEU A 377 -13.02 8.85 -13.62
C LEU A 377 -14.37 8.72 -12.92
N LEU A 378 -14.61 9.49 -11.86
CA LEU A 378 -15.92 9.53 -11.20
C LEU A 378 -16.99 10.07 -12.15
N TYR A 379 -16.72 11.20 -12.81
CA TYR A 379 -17.64 11.77 -13.79
C TYR A 379 -17.97 10.76 -14.90
N TYR A 380 -16.95 10.08 -15.43
CA TYR A 380 -17.14 9.02 -16.43
C TYR A 380 -18.02 7.90 -15.88
N GLY A 381 -17.71 7.33 -14.72
CA GLY A 381 -18.50 6.24 -14.15
C GLY A 381 -19.95 6.60 -13.86
N PHE A 382 -20.20 7.79 -13.28
CA PHE A 382 -21.57 8.27 -13.07
C PHE A 382 -22.29 8.62 -14.38
N SER A 383 -21.57 9.03 -15.44
CA SER A 383 -22.16 9.28 -16.76
C SER A 383 -22.56 8.01 -17.52
N GLN A 384 -21.97 6.86 -17.18
CA GLN A 384 -22.38 5.56 -17.73
C GLN A 384 -23.64 5.00 -17.04
N ASN A 385 -24.04 5.58 -15.90
CA ASN A 385 -25.24 5.20 -15.16
C ASN A 385 -25.34 3.66 -14.96
N TYR A 386 -26.51 3.07 -15.17
CA TYR A 386 -26.75 1.64 -14.98
C TYR A 386 -26.10 0.71 -16.04
N ALA A 387 -25.45 1.25 -17.07
CA ALA A 387 -24.70 0.44 -18.05
C ALA A 387 -23.47 -0.27 -17.45
N LEU A 388 -23.01 0.15 -16.25
CA LEU A 388 -21.94 -0.52 -15.50
C LEU A 388 -22.45 -1.61 -14.54
N VAL A 389 -23.75 -1.93 -14.60
CA VAL A 389 -24.39 -2.89 -13.70
C VAL A 389 -24.80 -4.13 -14.48
N ASP A 390 -24.49 -5.31 -13.95
CA ASP A 390 -25.00 -6.56 -14.51
C ASP A 390 -26.49 -6.77 -14.15
N GLU A 391 -27.20 -7.50 -14.99
CA GLU A 391 -28.64 -7.76 -14.84
C GLU A 391 -29.00 -8.30 -13.46
N LYS A 392 -28.22 -9.26 -12.93
CA LYS A 392 -28.51 -9.84 -11.62
C LYS A 392 -28.45 -8.79 -10.51
N SER A 393 -27.44 -7.92 -10.53
CA SER A 393 -27.33 -6.80 -9.60
C SER A 393 -28.49 -5.81 -9.75
N MET A 394 -28.95 -5.55 -10.99
CA MET A 394 -30.11 -4.69 -11.23
C MET A 394 -31.41 -5.29 -10.69
N LEU A 395 -31.66 -6.58 -10.94
CA LEU A 395 -32.83 -7.29 -10.44
C LEU A 395 -32.86 -7.29 -8.90
N MET A 396 -31.71 -7.54 -8.26
CA MET A 396 -31.60 -7.47 -6.80
C MET A 396 -31.92 -6.07 -6.26
N PHE A 397 -31.35 -5.03 -6.88
CA PHE A 397 -31.61 -3.64 -6.49
C PHE A 397 -33.08 -3.27 -6.66
N ALA A 398 -33.69 -3.60 -7.80
CA ALA A 398 -35.09 -3.32 -8.07
C ALA A 398 -36.03 -4.05 -7.10
N GLN A 399 -35.76 -5.33 -6.80
CA GLN A 399 -36.53 -6.11 -5.82
C GLN A 399 -36.46 -5.48 -4.43
N GLU A 400 -35.28 -5.04 -4.00
CA GLU A 400 -35.11 -4.36 -2.70
C GLU A 400 -35.93 -3.07 -2.64
N LYS A 401 -35.87 -2.24 -3.70
CA LYS A 401 -36.67 -1.00 -3.80
C LYS A 401 -38.17 -1.30 -3.78
N ILE A 402 -38.62 -2.31 -4.51
CA ILE A 402 -40.01 -2.77 -4.53
C ILE A 402 -40.46 -3.24 -3.14
N GLN A 403 -39.61 -4.00 -2.42
CA GLN A 403 -39.88 -4.46 -1.06
C GLN A 403 -40.00 -3.31 -0.06
N LYS A 404 -39.21 -2.25 -0.25
CA LYS A 404 -39.28 -0.99 0.52
C LYS A 404 -40.41 -0.06 0.07
N GLU A 405 -41.23 -0.49 -0.88
CA GLU A 405 -42.31 0.30 -1.49
C GLU A 405 -41.83 1.56 -2.24
N GLU A 406 -40.55 1.60 -2.63
CA GLU A 406 -39.92 2.69 -3.37
C GLU A 406 -40.13 2.52 -4.90
N TYR A 407 -41.39 2.35 -5.33
CA TYR A 407 -41.73 1.99 -6.72
C TYR A 407 -41.20 2.96 -7.78
N ARG A 408 -41.18 4.27 -7.49
CA ARG A 408 -40.64 5.28 -8.42
C ARG A 408 -39.13 5.11 -8.64
N SER A 409 -38.37 4.77 -7.60
CA SER A 409 -36.93 4.53 -7.72
C SER A 409 -36.65 3.24 -8.50
N ALA A 410 -37.42 2.18 -8.24
CA ALA A 410 -37.34 0.93 -8.99
C ALA A 410 -37.67 1.14 -10.48
N GLU A 411 -38.74 1.87 -10.79
CA GLU A 411 -39.14 2.17 -12.17
C GLU A 411 -38.08 2.98 -12.90
N GLN A 412 -37.57 4.06 -12.28
CA GLN A 412 -36.52 4.87 -12.88
C GLN A 412 -35.28 4.02 -13.20
N ALA A 413 -34.76 3.25 -12.24
CA ALA A 413 -33.56 2.45 -12.42
C ALA A 413 -33.72 1.36 -13.48
N LEU A 414 -34.86 0.66 -13.49
CA LEU A 414 -35.13 -0.36 -14.51
C LEU A 414 -35.35 0.25 -15.89
N SER A 415 -36.06 1.37 -16.00
CA SER A 415 -36.28 2.05 -17.29
C SER A 415 -34.98 2.56 -17.92
N GLU A 416 -34.07 3.09 -17.11
CA GLU A 416 -32.74 3.52 -17.58
C GLU A 416 -31.88 2.31 -17.99
N TYR A 417 -31.98 1.19 -17.27
CA TYR A 417 -31.25 -0.03 -17.58
C TYR A 417 -31.73 -0.74 -18.86
N THR A 418 -33.05 -0.87 -19.05
CA THR A 418 -33.64 -1.57 -20.20
C THR A 418 -33.35 -0.88 -21.53
N VAL A 419 -33.19 0.46 -21.52
CA VAL A 419 -32.83 1.24 -22.71
C VAL A 419 -31.41 0.91 -23.21
N ASP A 420 -30.48 0.62 -22.30
CA ASP A 420 -29.04 0.53 -22.61
C ASP A 420 -28.52 -0.92 -22.81
N GLU A 421 -28.94 -1.88 -21.98
CA GLU A 421 -28.31 -3.23 -21.90
C GLU A 421 -29.22 -4.39 -22.36
N GLY A 422 -30.50 -4.12 -22.63
CA GLY A 422 -31.44 -5.07 -23.23
C GLY A 422 -32.52 -5.58 -22.29
N GLU A 423 -33.73 -5.73 -22.85
CA GLU A 423 -34.95 -6.12 -22.18
C GLU A 423 -34.98 -7.64 -21.91
N SER A 424 -34.61 -8.06 -20.69
CA SER A 424 -34.90 -9.41 -20.26
C SER A 424 -36.35 -9.53 -19.78
N ALA A 425 -36.91 -10.74 -19.83
CA ALA A 425 -38.26 -10.97 -19.33
C ALA A 425 -38.38 -10.55 -17.84
N ASP A 426 -37.38 -10.88 -17.01
CA ASP A 426 -37.36 -10.55 -15.58
C ASP A 426 -37.28 -9.04 -15.31
N THR A 427 -36.45 -8.31 -16.05
CA THR A 427 -36.32 -6.84 -15.89
C THR A 427 -37.59 -6.13 -16.32
N LEU A 428 -38.18 -6.52 -17.46
CA LEU A 428 -39.48 -6.03 -17.92
C LEU A 428 -40.60 -6.35 -16.94
N PHE A 429 -40.60 -7.55 -16.36
CA PHE A 429 -41.60 -7.96 -15.36
C PHE A 429 -41.52 -7.09 -14.11
N LEU A 430 -40.32 -6.88 -13.54
CA LEU A 430 -40.17 -6.01 -12.37
C LEU A 430 -40.50 -4.54 -12.69
N LEU A 431 -40.19 -4.08 -13.90
CA LEU A 431 -40.53 -2.74 -14.36
C LEU A 431 -42.06 -2.58 -14.42
N SER A 432 -42.73 -3.52 -15.08
CA SER A 432 -44.20 -3.54 -15.15
C SER A 432 -44.85 -3.60 -13.76
N PHE A 433 -44.25 -4.33 -12.83
CA PHE A 433 -44.76 -4.39 -11.46
C PHE A 433 -44.67 -3.01 -10.78
N ALA A 434 -43.54 -2.32 -10.92
CA ALA A 434 -43.39 -0.96 -10.40
C ALA A 434 -44.37 0.02 -11.06
N GLU A 435 -44.57 -0.09 -12.38
CA GLU A 435 -45.51 0.72 -13.16
C GLU A 435 -46.97 0.52 -12.74
N ILE A 436 -47.41 -0.73 -12.53
CA ILE A 436 -48.74 -1.06 -11.98
C ILE A 436 -48.95 -0.34 -10.65
N ARG A 437 -47.95 -0.40 -9.75
CA ARG A 437 -48.04 0.25 -8.43
C ARG A 437 -48.03 1.77 -8.51
N LEU A 438 -47.53 2.35 -9.60
CA LEU A 438 -47.56 3.78 -9.89
C LEU A 438 -48.79 4.22 -10.70
N GLY A 439 -49.65 3.28 -11.12
CA GLY A 439 -50.82 3.56 -11.95
C GLY A 439 -50.53 3.77 -13.44
N LYS A 440 -49.33 3.41 -13.91
CA LYS A 440 -48.90 3.46 -15.32
C LYS A 440 -49.32 2.17 -16.04
N ILE A 441 -50.64 1.98 -16.17
CA ILE A 441 -51.22 0.68 -16.57
C ILE A 441 -50.95 0.34 -18.04
N GLU A 442 -50.92 1.32 -18.94
CA GLU A 442 -50.67 1.06 -20.36
C GLU A 442 -49.22 0.63 -20.58
N GLU A 443 -48.27 1.35 -19.98
CA GLU A 443 -46.84 1.03 -20.02
C GLU A 443 -46.56 -0.36 -19.42
N ALA A 444 -47.18 -0.66 -18.28
CA ALA A 444 -47.05 -1.98 -17.66
C ALA A 444 -47.53 -3.11 -18.56
N LYS A 445 -48.65 -2.92 -19.28
CA LYS A 445 -49.14 -3.92 -20.23
C LYS A 445 -48.17 -4.12 -21.39
N GLU A 446 -47.63 -3.04 -21.94
CA GLU A 446 -46.62 -3.11 -23.01
C GLU A 446 -45.42 -3.96 -22.57
N HIS A 447 -44.83 -3.64 -21.40
CA HIS A 447 -43.71 -4.40 -20.87
C HIS A 447 -44.06 -5.85 -20.52
N LEU A 448 -45.26 -6.14 -20.02
CA LEU A 448 -45.70 -7.51 -19.76
C LEU A 448 -45.88 -8.34 -21.04
N HIS A 449 -46.40 -7.73 -22.12
CA HIS A 449 -46.46 -8.42 -23.41
C HIS A 449 -45.06 -8.69 -23.95
N SER A 450 -44.16 -7.69 -23.91
CA SER A 450 -42.75 -7.88 -24.32
C SER A 450 -42.06 -8.98 -23.49
N ALA A 451 -42.33 -9.05 -22.18
CA ALA A 451 -41.79 -10.11 -21.33
C ALA A 451 -42.28 -11.50 -21.76
N LEU A 452 -43.55 -11.64 -22.15
CA LEU A 452 -44.14 -12.89 -22.66
C LEU A 452 -43.71 -13.23 -24.09
N GLU A 453 -43.40 -12.23 -24.92
CA GLU A 453 -42.81 -12.46 -26.23
C GLU A 453 -41.41 -13.06 -26.11
N SER A 454 -40.63 -12.59 -25.14
CA SER A 454 -39.29 -13.09 -24.82
C SER A 454 -39.33 -14.45 -24.10
N ASN A 455 -40.26 -14.60 -23.15
CA ASN A 455 -40.46 -15.84 -22.39
C ASN A 455 -41.95 -16.21 -22.30
N PRO A 456 -42.46 -17.03 -23.26
CA PRO A 456 -43.87 -17.44 -23.27
C PRO A 456 -44.34 -18.23 -22.06
N ASP A 457 -43.41 -18.89 -21.35
CA ASP A 457 -43.68 -19.71 -20.16
C ASP A 457 -43.64 -18.87 -18.86
N PHE A 458 -43.53 -17.54 -18.95
CA PHE A 458 -43.47 -16.66 -17.79
C PHE A 458 -44.85 -16.48 -17.14
N HIS A 459 -45.19 -17.39 -16.24
CA HIS A 459 -46.51 -17.48 -15.66
C HIS A 459 -46.87 -16.29 -14.76
N GLU A 460 -45.92 -15.66 -14.07
CA GLU A 460 -46.15 -14.44 -13.29
C GLU A 460 -46.56 -13.25 -14.18
N ALA A 461 -45.93 -13.10 -15.35
CA ALA A 461 -46.31 -12.05 -16.30
C ALA A 461 -47.74 -12.28 -16.85
N SER A 462 -48.09 -13.54 -17.16
CA SER A 462 -49.46 -13.91 -17.55
C SER A 462 -50.47 -13.62 -16.42
N TYR A 463 -50.12 -13.94 -15.18
CA TYR A 463 -50.98 -13.65 -14.03
C TYR A 463 -51.19 -12.13 -13.83
N ASN A 464 -50.13 -11.32 -13.91
CA ASN A 464 -50.25 -9.86 -13.79
C ASN A 464 -51.10 -9.24 -14.90
N LEU A 465 -50.98 -9.71 -16.16
CA LEU A 465 -51.87 -9.29 -17.24
C LEU A 465 -53.34 -9.65 -16.98
N ALA A 466 -53.60 -10.82 -16.39
CA ALA A 466 -54.95 -11.21 -16.03
C ALA A 466 -55.55 -10.25 -14.99
N LEU A 467 -54.78 -9.88 -13.96
CA LEU A 467 -55.20 -8.90 -12.95
C LEU A 467 -55.48 -7.53 -13.57
N VAL A 468 -54.57 -7.03 -14.41
CA VAL A 468 -54.73 -5.73 -15.08
C VAL A 468 -55.98 -5.70 -15.97
N TYR A 469 -56.19 -6.72 -16.82
CA TYR A 469 -57.39 -6.79 -17.66
C TYR A 469 -58.68 -6.99 -16.86
N MET A 470 -58.61 -7.64 -15.69
CA MET A 470 -59.75 -7.76 -14.80
C MET A 470 -60.13 -6.40 -14.21
N GLU A 471 -59.16 -5.59 -13.79
CA GLU A 471 -59.39 -4.22 -13.28
C GLU A 471 -60.01 -3.31 -14.37
N GLU A 472 -59.59 -3.49 -15.62
CA GLU A 472 -60.20 -2.83 -16.80
C GLU A 472 -61.59 -3.38 -17.18
N LYS A 473 -62.09 -4.40 -16.46
CA LYS A 473 -63.34 -5.13 -16.74
C LYS A 473 -63.35 -5.83 -18.10
N ASN A 474 -62.18 -6.09 -18.69
CA ASN A 474 -62.02 -6.89 -19.89
C ASN A 474 -61.90 -8.38 -19.53
N TYR A 475 -62.99 -8.94 -18.99
CA TYR A 475 -62.99 -10.29 -18.43
C TYR A 475 -62.63 -11.38 -19.45
N ARG A 476 -62.86 -11.16 -20.75
CA ARG A 476 -62.47 -12.10 -21.80
C ARG A 476 -60.96 -12.23 -21.91
N LYS A 477 -60.26 -11.10 -22.08
CA LYS A 477 -58.78 -11.11 -22.11
C LYS A 477 -58.20 -11.55 -20.78
N ALA A 478 -58.79 -11.10 -19.66
CA ALA A 478 -58.36 -11.52 -18.33
C ALA A 478 -58.38 -13.05 -18.19
N LYS A 479 -59.45 -13.70 -18.69
CA LYS A 479 -59.58 -15.16 -18.71
C LYS A 479 -58.47 -15.82 -19.53
N ASP A 480 -58.20 -15.35 -20.75
CA ASP A 480 -57.18 -15.94 -21.62
C ASP A 480 -55.80 -15.98 -20.94
N TYR A 481 -55.42 -14.91 -20.23
CA TYR A 481 -54.14 -14.86 -19.51
C TYR A 481 -54.16 -15.64 -18.18
N ALA A 482 -55.30 -15.67 -17.46
CA ALA A 482 -55.45 -16.49 -16.26
C ALA A 482 -55.36 -17.99 -16.57
N GLU A 483 -55.98 -18.45 -17.66
CA GLU A 483 -55.89 -19.83 -18.14
C GLU A 483 -54.45 -20.21 -18.50
N LYS A 484 -53.70 -19.30 -19.14
CA LYS A 484 -52.26 -19.51 -19.41
C LYS A 484 -51.45 -19.65 -18.14
N ALA A 485 -51.64 -18.76 -17.16
CA ALA A 485 -50.93 -18.82 -15.88
C ALA A 485 -51.22 -20.13 -15.14
N VAL A 486 -52.49 -20.56 -15.09
CA VAL A 486 -52.91 -21.85 -14.51
C VAL A 486 -52.33 -23.04 -15.27
N ALA A 487 -52.32 -23.01 -16.60
CA ALA A 487 -51.77 -24.10 -17.41
C ALA A 487 -50.27 -24.32 -17.14
N LEU A 488 -49.52 -23.23 -16.91
CA LEU A 488 -48.10 -23.27 -16.58
C LEU A 488 -47.84 -23.65 -15.11
N LYS A 489 -48.71 -23.24 -14.18
CA LYS A 489 -48.62 -23.53 -12.74
C LYS A 489 -49.98 -23.94 -12.16
N PRO A 490 -50.43 -25.18 -12.38
CA PRO A 490 -51.77 -25.63 -11.98
C PRO A 490 -51.94 -25.76 -10.46
N ASP A 491 -50.84 -25.91 -9.72
CA ASP A 491 -50.87 -26.02 -8.26
C ASP A 491 -50.90 -24.66 -7.54
N ASN A 492 -50.81 -23.54 -8.29
CA ASN A 492 -50.84 -22.20 -7.71
C ASN A 492 -52.29 -21.78 -7.38
N LYS A 493 -52.57 -21.63 -6.08
CA LYS A 493 -53.92 -21.30 -5.58
C LYS A 493 -54.40 -19.92 -6.04
N ASP A 494 -53.52 -18.93 -6.07
CA ASP A 494 -53.88 -17.55 -6.43
C ASP A 494 -54.31 -17.48 -7.90
N TYR A 495 -53.69 -18.31 -8.75
CA TYR A 495 -53.99 -18.38 -10.18
C TYR A 495 -55.35 -19.05 -10.44
N MET A 496 -55.67 -20.09 -9.66
CA MET A 496 -56.97 -20.74 -9.71
C MET A 496 -58.09 -19.84 -9.18
N GLU A 497 -57.83 -19.10 -8.10
CA GLU A 497 -58.79 -18.19 -7.49
C GLU A 497 -59.15 -17.04 -8.44
N ILE A 498 -58.15 -16.43 -9.10
CA ILE A 498 -58.42 -15.37 -10.08
C ILE A 498 -59.20 -15.90 -11.28
N LEU A 499 -58.87 -17.09 -11.79
CA LEU A 499 -59.58 -17.69 -12.92
C LEU A 499 -61.05 -17.98 -12.59
N ASN A 500 -61.33 -18.52 -11.40
CA ASN A 500 -62.70 -18.75 -10.92
C ASN A 500 -63.46 -17.44 -10.79
N THR A 501 -62.84 -16.42 -10.19
CA THR A 501 -63.44 -15.08 -10.04
C THR A 501 -63.80 -14.47 -11.40
N ILE A 502 -62.91 -14.59 -12.39
CA ILE A 502 -63.16 -14.11 -13.75
C ILE A 502 -64.31 -14.89 -14.41
N ASN A 503 -64.38 -16.21 -14.20
CA ASN A 503 -65.49 -17.03 -14.71
C ASN A 503 -66.83 -16.62 -14.09
N ASP A 504 -66.88 -16.36 -12.78
CA ASP A 504 -68.08 -15.89 -12.10
C ASP A 504 -68.59 -14.56 -12.68
N TYR A 505 -67.68 -13.62 -13.00
CA TYR A 505 -68.03 -12.36 -13.67
C TYR A 505 -68.55 -12.54 -15.10
N LEU A 506 -68.05 -13.55 -15.83
CA LEU A 506 -68.51 -13.87 -17.18
C LEU A 506 -69.84 -14.62 -17.19
N GLU A 507 -70.12 -15.40 -16.15
CA GLU A 507 -71.36 -16.18 -15.99
C GLU A 507 -72.48 -15.39 -15.32
N SER A 508 -72.16 -14.32 -14.56
CA SER A 508 -73.16 -13.40 -14.02
C SER A 508 -73.88 -12.68 -15.15
N PRO A 509 -75.20 -12.88 -15.36
CA PRO A 509 -75.93 -12.16 -16.39
C PRO A 509 -75.87 -10.67 -16.07
N ALA A 510 -75.46 -9.87 -17.06
CA ALA A 510 -75.39 -8.42 -16.95
C ALA A 510 -76.67 -7.90 -16.27
N SER A 511 -76.53 -7.38 -15.04
CA SER A 511 -77.57 -6.56 -14.43
C SER A 511 -77.47 -5.17 -15.07
N GLY A 512 -78.01 -5.10 -16.29
CA GLY A 512 -78.24 -3.89 -17.07
C GLY A 512 -79.53 -4.03 -17.84
#